data_AF-A0AAD1JFH7-F1
#
_entry.id   AF-A0AAD1JFH7-F1
#
_cell.length_a   1.000
_cell.length_b   1.000
_cell.length_c   1.000
_cell.angle_alpha   90.00
_cell.angle_beta   90.00
_cell.angle_gamma   90.00
#
_symmetry.space_group_name_H-M   'P 1'
#
loop_
_entity.id
_entity.type
_entity.pdbx_description
1 polymer ?
#
loop_
_entity_poly.entity_id
_entity_poly.type
_entity_poly.pdbx_seq_one_letter_code
_entity_poly.pdbx_strand_id
1 'polypeptide(L)'
;MKKSILLLLPLILFLIAFMSKEHETKKSFVNKEHVLTHTKQIDVNCSRCFEQYIEDVINNGSNIFNYPTSPMPAHTVSPEDAKKIAAFLATLQGFKPSHPDWVIEGKYLFYGNCVGCHSNGGKGKKGYFPDLTRKPLAGMELLQRKQ
;
A
#
# COMPACT_ATOMS: atom_id res chain seq x y z
N MET A 1 -59.09 -36.19 11.40
CA MET A 1 -58.54 -35.01 10.70
C MET A 1 -58.37 -33.91 11.76
N LYS A 2 -57.22 -33.33 12.12
CA LYS A 2 -55.88 -33.23 11.56
C LYS A 2 -54.88 -33.36 12.74
N LYS A 3 -54.17 -34.50 12.83
CA LYS A 3 -53.01 -34.72 13.72
C LYS A 3 -51.75 -33.96 13.24
N SER A 4 -51.89 -32.96 12.37
CA SER A 4 -50.78 -32.31 11.64
C SER A 4 -50.18 -31.08 12.32
N ILE A 5 -50.70 -30.64 13.47
CA ILE A 5 -50.19 -29.42 14.14
C ILE A 5 -49.09 -29.75 15.17
N LEU A 6 -49.06 -30.97 15.72
CA LEU A 6 -48.13 -31.33 16.80
C LEU A 6 -46.71 -31.70 16.32
N LEU A 7 -46.50 -31.91 15.02
CA LEU A 7 -45.19 -32.23 14.44
C LEU A 7 -44.41 -31.00 13.95
N LEU A 8 -45.03 -29.81 13.93
CA LEU A 8 -44.34 -28.57 13.54
C LEU A 8 -43.62 -27.90 14.72
N LEU A 9 -44.01 -28.18 15.96
CA LEU A 9 -43.40 -27.61 17.16
C LEU A 9 -41.90 -27.95 17.31
N PRO A 10 -41.44 -29.22 17.15
CA PRO A 10 -40.01 -29.53 17.22
C PRO A 10 -39.24 -28.99 16.01
N LEU A 11 -39.88 -28.87 14.83
CA LEU A 11 -39.26 -28.29 13.63
C LEU A 11 -39.01 -26.78 13.78
N ILE A 12 -39.97 -26.07 14.39
CA ILE A 12 -39.86 -24.64 14.70
C ILE A 12 -38.81 -24.41 15.80
N LEU A 13 -38.77 -25.25 16.84
CA LEU A 13 -37.72 -25.17 17.87
C LEU A 13 -36.31 -25.47 17.31
N PHE A 14 -36.19 -26.39 16.34
CA PHE A 14 -34.91 -26.67 15.66
C PHE A 14 -34.48 -25.51 14.74
N LEU A 15 -35.42 -24.83 14.08
CA LEU A 15 -35.16 -23.62 13.29
C LEU A 15 -34.70 -22.44 14.17
N ILE A 16 -35.31 -22.25 15.35
CA ILE A 16 -34.89 -21.20 16.29
C ILE A 16 -33.49 -21.51 16.86
N ALA A 17 -33.19 -22.78 17.18
CA ALA A 17 -31.87 -23.18 17.65
C ALA A 17 -30.76 -23.02 16.59
N PHE A 18 -31.07 -23.17 15.30
CA PHE A 18 -30.10 -22.93 14.21
C PHE A 18 -29.82 -21.43 13.99
N MET A 19 -30.78 -20.55 14.30
CA MET A 19 -30.63 -19.09 14.19
C MET A 19 -29.82 -18.46 15.35
N SER A 20 -29.52 -19.23 16.40
CA SER A 20 -28.78 -18.76 17.57
C SER A 20 -27.32 -19.25 17.61
N LYS A 21 -26.77 -19.77 16.51
CA LYS A 21 -25.32 -20.03 16.44
C LYS A 21 -24.58 -18.69 16.35
N GLU A 22 -24.17 -18.24 17.53
CA GLU A 22 -23.32 -17.10 17.82
C GLU A 22 -22.24 -16.91 16.74
N HIS A 23 -22.37 -15.82 15.99
CA HIS A 23 -21.26 -15.22 15.28
C HIS A 23 -20.49 -14.32 16.25
N GLU A 24 -19.98 -14.94 17.32
CA GLU A 24 -19.00 -14.34 18.21
C GLU A 24 -17.61 -14.48 17.57
N THR A 25 -17.00 -13.32 17.33
CA THR A 25 -15.55 -13.13 17.19
C THR A 25 -14.86 -13.56 15.90
N LYS A 26 -15.06 -12.74 14.86
CA LYS A 26 -13.93 -11.92 14.45
C LYS A 26 -14.46 -10.58 14.01
N LYS A 27 -14.19 -9.54 14.81
CA LYS A 27 -14.07 -8.17 14.34
C LYS A 27 -13.08 -8.24 13.18
N SER A 28 -13.63 -8.42 11.98
CA SER A 28 -12.86 -8.51 10.75
C SER A 28 -12.08 -7.22 10.68
N PHE A 29 -10.78 -7.42 10.83
CA PHE A 29 -9.70 -6.54 10.44
C PHE A 29 -10.21 -5.37 9.60
N VAL A 30 -10.34 -4.22 10.27
CA VAL A 30 -10.49 -2.88 9.72
C VAL A 30 -10.57 -2.88 8.20
N ASN A 31 -11.80 -2.70 7.68
CA ASN A 31 -12.00 -2.15 6.35
C ASN A 31 -11.41 -0.73 6.38
N LYS A 32 -10.09 -0.63 6.21
CA LYS A 32 -9.44 0.59 5.80
C LYS A 32 -9.26 0.41 4.31
N GLU A 33 -10.17 1.01 3.55
CA GLU A 33 -9.71 1.85 2.46
C GLU A 33 -8.44 2.54 2.96
N HIS A 34 -7.33 2.28 2.30
CA HIS A 34 -6.04 2.87 2.62
C HIS A 34 -6.07 4.33 2.18
N VAL A 35 -6.96 5.08 2.82
CA VAL A 35 -6.88 6.51 2.86
C VAL A 35 -5.73 6.77 3.81
N LEU A 36 -4.67 7.40 3.29
CA LEU A 36 -3.73 8.22 4.05
C LEU A 36 -4.53 9.34 4.77
N THR A 37 -5.49 8.98 5.61
CA THR A 37 -6.17 9.88 6.51
C THR A 37 -5.19 10.20 7.63
N HIS A 38 -4.59 11.37 7.48
CA HIS A 38 -4.11 12.28 8.52
C HIS A 38 -4.06 11.69 9.95
N THR A 39 -2.86 11.73 10.53
CA THR A 39 -2.51 11.51 11.95
C THR A 39 -2.08 10.09 12.36
N LYS A 40 -1.08 9.56 11.66
CA LYS A 40 -0.09 8.66 12.28
C LYS A 40 1.28 9.03 11.72
N GLN A 41 2.25 9.32 12.59
CA GLN A 41 3.54 9.84 12.19
C GLN A 41 4.20 8.96 11.11
N ILE A 42 4.83 9.58 10.11
CA ILE A 42 5.58 8.84 9.09
C ILE A 42 6.90 8.43 9.73
N ASP A 43 7.00 7.15 10.05
CA ASP A 43 8.24 6.54 10.50
C ASP A 43 9.15 6.27 9.29
N VAL A 44 10.21 7.06 9.17
CA VAL A 44 11.22 6.93 8.11
C VAL A 44 12.06 5.66 8.22
N ASN A 45 11.99 4.93 9.34
CA ASN A 45 12.68 3.66 9.55
C ASN A 45 11.78 2.43 9.35
N CYS A 46 10.50 2.63 9.03
CA CYS A 46 9.52 1.57 8.81
C CYS A 46 9.51 1.11 7.35
N SER A 47 9.97 -0.13 7.09
CA SER A 47 10.02 -0.70 5.73
C SER A 47 8.66 -0.68 5.03
N ARG A 48 7.59 -1.09 5.72
CA ARG A 48 6.24 -1.09 5.15
C ARG A 48 5.75 0.33 4.84
N CYS A 49 6.13 1.30 5.67
CA CYS A 49 5.76 2.70 5.48
C CYS A 49 6.50 3.29 4.27
N PHE A 50 7.74 2.85 4.03
CA PHE A 50 8.48 3.17 2.82
C PHE A 50 7.80 2.61 1.57
N GLU A 51 7.45 1.32 1.56
CA GLU A 51 6.79 0.69 0.42
C GLU A 51 5.44 1.36 0.11
N GLN A 52 4.63 1.61 1.14
CA GLN A 52 3.35 2.33 1.01
C GLN A 52 3.53 3.75 0.49
N TYR A 53 4.57 4.46 0.91
CA TYR A 53 4.87 5.79 0.41
C TYR A 53 5.23 5.77 -1.08
N ILE A 54 6.04 4.80 -1.52
CA ILE A 54 6.38 4.65 -2.93
C ILE A 54 5.14 4.28 -3.76
N GLU A 55 4.32 3.34 -3.28
CA GLU A 55 3.07 2.95 -3.92
C GLU A 55 2.13 4.15 -4.09
N ASP A 56 1.94 4.96 -3.04
CA ASP A 56 1.12 6.17 -3.09
C ASP A 56 1.63 7.15 -4.15
N VAL A 57 2.94 7.44 -4.14
CA VAL A 57 3.57 8.37 -5.10
C VAL A 57 3.45 7.88 -6.55
N ILE A 58 3.59 6.58 -6.80
CA ILE A 58 3.44 6.01 -8.15
C ILE A 58 1.98 6.07 -8.62
N ASN A 59 1.04 5.73 -7.73
CA ASN A 59 -0.37 5.67 -8.08
C ASN A 59 -0.99 7.06 -8.21
N ASN A 60 -0.65 7.99 -7.31
CA ASN A 60 -1.33 9.29 -7.20
C ASN A 60 -0.48 10.45 -7.74
N GLY A 61 0.76 10.19 -8.13
CA GLY A 61 1.70 11.23 -8.52
C GLY A 61 2.18 12.05 -7.34
N SER A 62 3.02 13.05 -7.61
CA SER A 62 3.57 13.88 -6.54
C SER A 62 4.15 15.20 -7.02
N ASN A 63 3.96 16.27 -6.25
CA ASN A 63 4.60 17.56 -6.49
C ASN A 63 5.29 18.14 -5.23
N ILE A 64 5.69 17.31 -4.26
CA ILE A 64 6.11 17.83 -2.94
C ILE A 64 7.37 18.69 -2.98
N PHE A 65 8.19 18.52 -4.02
CA PHE A 65 9.46 19.22 -4.16
C PHE A 65 9.36 20.52 -4.96
N ASN A 66 8.22 20.76 -5.63
CA ASN A 66 8.02 21.92 -6.51
C ASN A 66 9.19 22.15 -7.48
N TYR A 67 9.71 21.07 -8.08
CA TYR A 67 10.77 21.20 -9.09
C TYR A 67 10.25 21.98 -10.30
N PRO A 68 11.12 22.70 -11.04
CA PRO A 68 10.74 23.45 -12.24
C PRO A 68 10.32 22.55 -13.41
N THR A 69 10.49 21.23 -13.27
CA THR A 69 9.95 20.22 -14.18
C THR A 69 8.45 20.00 -13.95
N SER A 70 7.83 19.16 -14.76
CA SER A 70 6.49 18.66 -14.44
C SER A 70 6.47 17.87 -13.12
N PRO A 71 5.34 17.88 -12.39
CA PRO A 71 5.11 16.96 -11.27
C PRO A 71 5.33 15.51 -11.66
N MET A 72 5.61 14.65 -10.68
CA MET A 72 5.62 13.22 -10.92
C MET A 72 4.20 12.77 -11.35
N PRO A 73 4.05 12.16 -12.53
CA PRO A 73 2.75 11.71 -13.02
C PRO A 73 2.20 10.57 -12.18
N ALA A 74 0.88 10.52 -12.09
CA ALA A 74 0.11 9.43 -11.50
C ALA A 74 -0.02 8.24 -12.47
N HIS A 75 -0.32 7.06 -11.94
CA HIS A 75 -0.64 5.85 -12.71
C HIS A 75 0.37 5.50 -13.82
N THR A 76 1.67 5.69 -13.55
CA THR A 76 2.74 5.35 -14.51
C THR A 76 2.85 3.86 -14.79
N VAL A 77 2.37 3.03 -13.88
CA VAL A 77 2.24 1.57 -13.98
C VAL A 77 0.96 1.12 -13.25
N SER A 78 0.62 -0.17 -13.34
CA SER A 78 -0.49 -0.75 -12.57
C SER A 78 -0.23 -0.68 -11.05
N PRO A 79 -1.26 -0.68 -10.20
CA PRO A 79 -1.08 -0.75 -8.74
C PRO A 79 -0.31 -1.99 -8.28
N GLU A 80 -0.44 -3.11 -9.00
CA GLU A 80 0.30 -4.34 -8.74
C GLU A 80 1.79 -4.17 -9.06
N ASP A 81 2.12 -3.55 -10.18
CA ASP A 81 3.51 -3.27 -10.56
C ASP A 81 4.16 -2.22 -9.67
N ALA A 82 3.39 -1.24 -9.19
CA ALA A 82 3.84 -0.25 -8.22
C ALA A 82 4.37 -0.91 -6.94
N LYS A 83 3.69 -1.95 -6.43
CA LYS A 83 4.14 -2.73 -5.25
C LYS A 83 5.48 -3.42 -5.48
N LYS A 84 5.69 -3.99 -6.67
CA LYS A 84 6.95 -4.66 -7.03
C LYS A 84 8.09 -3.64 -7.12
N ILE A 85 7.85 -2.49 -7.76
CA ILE A 85 8.80 -1.37 -7.80
C ILE A 85 9.13 -0.89 -6.37
N ALA A 86 8.13 -0.77 -5.51
CA ALA A 86 8.32 -0.39 -4.10
C ALA A 86 9.23 -1.38 -3.36
N ALA A 87 9.01 -2.69 -3.54
CA ALA A 87 9.88 -3.72 -2.98
C ALA A 87 11.34 -3.59 -3.46
N PHE A 88 11.55 -3.32 -4.76
CA PHE A 88 12.89 -3.04 -5.29
C PHE A 88 13.51 -1.79 -4.66
N LEU A 89 12.80 -0.66 -4.62
CA LEU A 89 13.31 0.58 -4.04
C LEU A 89 13.59 0.46 -2.54
N ALA A 90 12.86 -0.38 -1.82
CA ALA A 90 13.11 -0.66 -0.41
C ALA A 90 14.51 -1.25 -0.20
N THR A 91 14.98 -2.10 -1.13
CA THR A 91 16.35 -2.64 -1.08
C THR A 91 17.42 -1.56 -1.25
N LEU A 92 17.16 -0.53 -2.07
CA LEU A 92 18.09 0.61 -2.21
C LEU A 92 18.19 1.41 -0.91
N GLN A 93 17.10 1.47 -0.15
CA GLN A 93 17.06 2.06 1.18
C GLN A 93 17.68 1.16 2.27
N GLY A 94 18.06 -0.07 1.95
CA GLY A 94 18.60 -1.05 2.91
C GLY A 94 17.52 -1.66 3.81
N PHE A 95 16.25 -1.52 3.43
CA PHE A 95 15.17 -2.23 4.08
C PHE A 95 15.05 -3.66 3.55
N LYS A 96 14.50 -4.55 4.39
CA LYS A 96 14.00 -5.84 3.93
C LYS A 96 12.57 -5.63 3.40
N PRO A 97 12.33 -5.77 2.09
CA PRO A 97 10.99 -5.57 1.52
C PRO A 97 10.00 -6.60 2.06
N SER A 98 8.71 -6.24 2.02
CA SER A 98 7.61 -7.12 2.44
C SER A 98 7.54 -8.39 1.60
N HIS A 99 7.87 -8.28 0.31
CA HIS A 99 7.90 -9.37 -0.66
C HIS A 99 9.28 -9.42 -1.35
N PRO A 100 10.27 -10.12 -0.77
CA PRO A 100 11.62 -10.22 -1.36
C PRO A 100 11.65 -10.85 -2.75
N ASP A 101 10.70 -11.73 -3.05
CA ASP A 101 10.50 -12.36 -4.36
C ASP A 101 10.14 -11.36 -5.46
N TRP A 102 9.57 -10.19 -5.12
CA TRP A 102 9.20 -9.16 -6.09
C TRP A 102 10.35 -8.27 -6.53
N VAL A 103 11.48 -8.29 -5.82
CA VAL A 103 12.60 -7.36 -6.05
C VAL A 103 13.15 -7.45 -7.47
N ILE A 104 13.25 -8.66 -8.02
CA ILE A 104 13.80 -8.87 -9.38
C ILE A 104 12.87 -8.27 -10.42
N GLU A 105 11.57 -8.57 -10.34
CA GLU A 105 10.57 -8.03 -11.28
C GLU A 105 10.41 -6.51 -11.12
N GLY A 106 10.38 -6.03 -9.87
CA GLY A 106 10.35 -4.61 -9.53
C GLY A 106 11.53 -3.84 -10.10
N LYS A 107 12.72 -4.44 -10.14
CA LYS A 107 13.88 -3.86 -10.81
C LYS A 107 13.63 -3.73 -12.31
N TYR A 108 13.16 -4.76 -13.00
CA TYR A 108 12.88 -4.65 -14.44
C TYR A 108 11.82 -3.59 -14.75
N LEU A 109 10.74 -3.56 -13.96
CA LEU A 109 9.69 -2.54 -14.07
C LEU A 109 10.24 -1.13 -13.84
N PHE A 110 11.11 -0.93 -12.84
CA PHE A 110 11.76 0.35 -12.61
C PHE A 110 12.61 0.80 -13.80
N TYR A 111 13.40 -0.11 -14.37
CA TYR A 111 14.24 0.18 -15.53
C TYR A 111 13.46 0.42 -16.82
N GLY A 112 12.28 -0.20 -16.97
CA GLY A 112 11.40 0.04 -18.12
C GLY A 112 10.63 1.35 -18.04
N ASN A 113 10.27 1.81 -16.83
CA ASN A 113 9.27 2.87 -16.66
C ASN A 113 9.77 4.13 -15.94
N CYS A 114 10.79 4.04 -15.08
CA CYS A 114 11.12 5.12 -14.13
C CYS A 114 12.44 5.84 -14.46
N VAL A 115 13.37 5.17 -15.14
CA VAL A 115 14.74 5.67 -15.37
C VAL A 115 14.80 6.86 -16.32
N GLY A 116 13.76 7.12 -17.12
CA GLY A 116 13.69 8.30 -17.99
C GLY A 116 13.81 9.62 -17.21
N CYS A 117 13.28 9.65 -15.98
CA CYS A 117 13.38 10.81 -15.08
C CYS A 117 14.32 10.54 -13.89
N HIS A 118 14.23 9.35 -13.29
CA HIS A 118 15.02 9.00 -12.10
C HIS A 118 16.44 8.51 -12.42
N SER A 119 16.83 8.51 -13.69
CA SER A 119 18.13 8.05 -14.20
C SER A 119 18.43 6.58 -13.90
N ASN A 120 19.45 6.05 -14.59
CA ASN A 120 19.93 4.71 -14.30
C ASN A 120 20.44 4.64 -12.84
N GLY A 121 19.97 3.65 -12.09
CA GLY A 121 20.27 3.52 -10.65
C GLY A 121 19.49 4.44 -9.71
N GLY A 122 18.54 5.24 -10.19
CA GLY A 122 17.59 5.97 -9.33
C GLY A 122 18.10 7.26 -8.70
N LYS A 123 19.24 7.80 -9.13
CA LYS A 123 19.83 9.02 -8.54
C LYS A 123 19.14 10.32 -8.93
N GLY A 124 18.29 10.30 -9.95
CA GLY A 124 17.64 11.49 -10.49
C GLY A 124 18.64 12.55 -10.96
N LYS A 125 18.21 13.81 -10.93
CA LYS A 125 19.02 14.97 -11.31
C LYS A 125 18.75 16.10 -10.31
N LYS A 126 19.79 16.54 -9.60
CA LYS A 126 19.68 17.59 -8.57
C LYS A 126 18.91 18.81 -9.08
N GLY A 127 17.83 19.16 -8.39
CA GLY A 127 16.97 20.30 -8.73
C GLY A 127 15.91 20.03 -9.81
N TYR A 128 15.85 18.81 -10.36
CA TYR A 128 14.90 18.43 -11.42
C TYR A 128 14.15 17.14 -11.08
N PHE A 129 14.85 16.08 -10.64
CA PHE A 129 14.27 14.79 -10.28
C PHE A 129 14.91 14.26 -9.00
N PRO A 130 14.13 13.70 -8.05
CA PRO A 130 14.64 13.33 -6.74
C PRO A 130 15.55 12.10 -6.81
N ASP A 131 16.53 12.08 -5.91
CA ASP A 131 17.39 10.92 -5.66
C ASP A 131 16.64 9.89 -4.80
N LEU A 132 16.35 8.72 -5.40
CA LEU A 132 15.66 7.59 -4.77
C LEU A 132 16.60 6.68 -3.97
N THR A 133 17.90 6.98 -3.94
CA THR A 133 18.94 6.19 -3.26
C THR A 133 19.40 6.83 -1.95
N ARG A 134 19.10 8.11 -1.72
CA ARG A 134 19.41 8.78 -0.46
C ARG A 134 18.60 8.20 0.69
N LYS A 135 19.16 8.25 1.91
CA LYS A 135 18.54 7.75 3.14
C LYS A 135 18.52 8.85 4.22
N PRO A 136 17.38 9.12 4.89
CA PRO A 136 16.04 8.68 4.51
C PRO A 136 15.61 9.31 3.18
N LEU A 137 14.56 8.76 2.56
CA LEU A 137 14.08 9.26 1.28
C LEU A 137 13.50 10.68 1.38
N ALA A 138 13.92 11.51 0.42
CA ALA A 138 13.17 12.65 -0.15
C ALA A 138 12.16 13.39 0.74
N GLY A 139 10.98 13.62 0.18
CA GLY A 139 9.93 12.62 0.24
C GLY A 139 9.39 12.43 1.63
N MET A 140 9.69 11.27 2.21
CA MET A 140 9.26 10.89 3.55
C MET A 140 9.79 11.84 4.62
N GLU A 141 11.05 12.29 4.51
CA GLU A 141 11.65 13.23 5.46
C GLU A 141 10.92 14.58 5.47
N LEU A 142 10.50 15.06 4.30
CA LEU A 142 9.70 16.29 4.19
C LEU A 142 8.32 16.14 4.82
N LEU A 143 7.67 14.98 4.66
CA LEU A 143 6.36 14.74 5.25
C LEU A 143 6.45 14.54 6.77
N GLN A 144 7.53 13.92 7.26
CA GLN A 144 7.78 13.79 8.70
C GLN A 144 7.94 15.15 9.39
N ARG A 145 8.58 16.13 8.74
CA ARG A 145 8.73 17.50 9.29
C ARG A 145 7.44 18.33 9.31
N LYS A 146 6.41 17.93 8.57
CA LYS A 146 5.13 18.64 8.51
C LYS A 146 4.12 18.16 9.57
N GLN A 147 4.51 17.19 10.40
CA GLN A 147 3.73 16.61 11.48
C GLN A 147 4.09 17.28 12.80
#